data_AF-A0A950GXV4-F1
#
_entry.id   AF-A0A950GXV4-F1
#
_cell.length_a   1.000
_cell.length_b   1.000
_cell.length_c   1.000
_cell.angle_alpha   90.00
_cell.angle_beta   90.00
_cell.angle_gamma   90.00
#
_symmetry.space_group_name_H-M   'P 1'
#
loop_
_entity.id
_entity.type
_entity.pdbx_description
1 polymer ?
#
loop_
_entity_poly.entity_id
_entity_poly.type
_entity_poly.pdbx_seq_one_letter_code
_entity_poly.pdbx_strand_id
1 'polypeptide(L)' 'MTDELLRGWAPIIEDIDLVPSSGGRFEVTLDGELIFSKAALKRHAEPGEIAAIVRERIGPEIERE' A
#
# COMPACT_ATOMS: atom_id res chain seq x y z
N MET A 1 -7.05 -2.62 -0.83
CA MET A 1 -5.61 -2.37 -0.62
C MET A 1 -4.79 -3.64 -0.81
N THR A 2 -4.61 -4.55 0.16
CA THR A 2 -3.67 -5.69 0.02
C THR A 2 -3.92 -6.54 -1.23
N ASP A 3 -5.16 -6.96 -1.42
CA ASP A 3 -5.60 -7.74 -2.58
C ASP A 3 -5.44 -6.99 -3.92
N GLU A 4 -5.54 -5.66 -3.90
CA GLU A 4 -5.30 -4.79 -5.05
C GLU A 4 -3.80 -4.69 -5.38
N LEU A 5 -2.94 -4.51 -4.36
CA LEU A 5 -1.48 -4.51 -4.54
C LEU A 5 -0.96 -5.86 -5.04
N LEU A 6 -1.51 -6.96 -4.52
CA LEU A 6 -1.14 -8.31 -4.95
C LEU A 6 -1.57 -8.59 -6.39
N ARG A 7 -2.74 -8.11 -6.83
CA ARG A 7 -3.12 -8.24 -8.24
C ARG A 7 -2.17 -7.49 -9.18
N GLY A 8 -1.71 -6.31 -8.77
CA GLY A 8 -0.88 -5.45 -9.60
C GLY A 8 0.62 -5.79 -9.61
N TRP A 9 1.20 -6.16 -8.46
CA TRP A 9 2.68 -6.23 -8.33
C TRP A 9 3.20 -7.50 -7.66
N ALA A 10 2.37 -8.51 -7.41
CA ALA A 10 2.83 -9.69 -6.68
C ALA A 10 4.03 -10.47 -7.29
N PRO A 11 4.37 -10.40 -8.60
CA PRO A 11 5.64 -10.97 -9.08
C PRO A 11 6.91 -10.31 -8.52
N ILE A 12 6.82 -9.07 -8.02
CA ILE A 12 7.98 -8.31 -7.51
C ILE A 12 7.86 -7.93 -6.03
N ILE A 13 6.72 -8.22 -5.39
CA ILE A 13 6.56 -8.04 -3.94
C ILE A 13 7.28 -9.18 -3.24
N GLU A 14 8.27 -8.85 -2.41
CA GLU A 14 8.94 -9.82 -1.53
C GLU A 14 7.98 -10.28 -0.43
N ASP A 15 7.37 -9.34 0.29
CA ASP A 15 6.42 -9.60 1.36
C ASP A 15 5.36 -8.48 1.48
N ILE A 16 4.21 -8.82 2.08
CA ILE A 16 3.26 -7.84 2.61
C ILE A 16 2.90 -8.26 4.03
N ASP A 17 3.28 -7.40 4.97
CA ASP A 17 2.95 -7.56 6.38
C ASP A 17 1.68 -6.79 6.76
N LEU A 18 0.74 -7.50 7.39
CA LEU A 18 -0.42 -6.91 8.06
C LEU A 18 -0.16 -6.85 9.57
N VAL A 19 0.41 -5.74 10.03
CA VAL A 19 0.77 -5.55 11.44
C VAL A 19 -0.44 -4.99 12.21
N PRO A 20 -1.02 -5.73 13.18
CA PRO A 20 -2.07 -5.20 14.02
C PRO A 20 -1.57 -4.01 14.82
N SER A 21 -2.33 -2.92 14.83
CA SER A 21 -1.98 -1.71 15.57
C SER A 21 -3.10 -1.29 16.52
N SER A 22 -2.78 -0.35 17.42
CA SER A 22 -3.71 0.19 18.41
C SER A 22 -4.12 1.63 18.08
N GLY A 23 -5.18 2.13 18.71
CA GLY A 23 -5.58 3.54 18.61
C GLY A 23 -6.16 3.97 17.26
N GLY A 24 -6.69 3.02 16.47
CA GLY A 24 -7.30 3.30 15.17
C GLY A 24 -6.31 3.81 14.11
N ARG A 25 -5.00 3.58 14.32
CA ARG A 25 -3.94 3.89 13.37
C ARG A 25 -4.09 3.02 12.12
N PHE A 26 -3.82 3.65 10.99
CA PHE A 26 -3.68 2.98 9.71
C PHE A 26 -2.56 3.71 8.98
N GLU A 27 -1.45 3.00 8.81
CA GLU A 27 -0.23 3.50 8.20
C GLU A 27 0.22 2.47 7.18
N VAL A 28 0.73 2.95 6.05
CA VAL A 28 1.26 2.10 4.99
C VAL A 28 2.68 2.56 4.73
N THR A 29 3.60 1.60 4.76
CA THR A 29 5.00 1.81 4.41
C THR A 29 5.35 1.00 3.17
N LEU A 30 6.23 1.54 2.33
CA LEU A 30 6.85 0.85 1.20
C LEU A 30 8.35 0.86 1.42
N ASP A 31 8.98 -0.32 1.50
CA ASP A 31 10.40 -0.47 1.84
C ASP A 31 10.83 0.32 3.10
N GLY A 32 9.93 0.35 4.11
CA GLY A 32 10.12 1.09 5.35
C GLY A 32 9.83 2.60 5.28
N GLU A 33 9.57 3.16 4.10
CA GLU A 33 9.18 4.57 3.93
C GLU A 33 7.67 4.75 4.14
N LEU A 34 7.27 5.68 5.01
CA LEU A 34 5.86 6.01 5.25
C LEU A 34 5.24 6.69 4.02
N ILE A 35 4.35 5.98 3.34
CA ILE A 35 3.65 6.49 2.15
C ILE A 35 2.22 6.95 2.44
N PHE A 36 1.62 6.51 3.55
CA PHE A 36 0.29 6.94 3.97
C PHE A 36 0.15 6.91 5.49
N SER A 37 -0.50 7.92 6.08
CA SER A 37 -0.92 7.89 7.49
C SER A 37 -2.30 8.53 7.68
N LYS A 38 -3.25 7.71 8.15
CA LYS A 38 -4.60 8.17 8.52
C LYS A 38 -4.55 9.22 9.63
N ALA A 39 -3.62 9.08 10.58
CA ALA A 39 -3.49 10.00 11.71
C ALA A 39 -3.02 11.39 11.26
N ALA A 40 -2.16 11.44 10.24
CA ALA A 40 -1.68 12.68 9.62
C ALA A 40 -2.77 13.33 8.75
N LEU A 41 -3.42 12.55 7.88
CA LEU A 41 -4.42 13.06 6.92
C LEU A 41 -5.82 13.25 7.50
N LYS A 42 -6.05 12.78 8.74
CA LYS A 42 -7.36 12.82 9.42
C LYS A 42 -8.50 12.15 8.64
N ARG A 43 -8.17 11.21 7.75
CA ARG A 43 -9.12 10.39 6.99
C ARG A 43 -8.50 9.03 6.66
N HIS A 44 -9.34 8.06 6.32
CA HIS A 44 -8.86 6.79 5.78
C HIS A 44 -8.37 6.96 4.34
N ALA A 45 -7.58 6.00 3.85
CA ALA A 45 -7.22 5.93 2.45
C ALA A 45 -8.47 5.73 1.58
N GLU A 46 -8.55 6.48 0.50
CA GLU A 46 -9.56 6.32 -0.54
C GLU A 46 -9.24 5.07 -1.39
N PRO A 47 -10.24 4.45 -2.05
CA PRO A 47 -9.99 3.35 -2.98
C PRO A 47 -8.97 3.75 -4.07
N GLY A 48 -7.96 2.91 -4.30
CA GLY A 48 -6.92 3.18 -5.29
C GLY A 48 -5.81 4.15 -4.88
N GLU A 49 -5.95 4.89 -3.77
CA GLU A 49 -4.97 5.89 -3.34
C GLU A 49 -3.58 5.28 -3.10
N ILE A 50 -3.53 4.18 -2.36
CA ILE A 50 -2.27 3.48 -2.07
C ILE A 50 -1.66 2.89 -3.35
N ALA A 51 -2.48 2.29 -4.21
CA ALA A 51 -2.02 1.72 -5.48
C ALA A 51 -1.48 2.80 -6.43
N ALA A 52 -2.05 4.01 -6.41
CA ALA A 52 -1.52 5.15 -7.18
C ALA A 52 -0.11 5.54 -6.69
N ILE A 53 0.10 5.64 -5.38
CA ILE A 53 1.41 5.96 -4.80
C ILE A 53 2.43 4.85 -5.14
N VAL A 54 2.05 3.58 -4.99
CA VAL A 54 2.90 2.44 -5.36
C VAL A 54 3.28 2.52 -6.84
N ARG A 55 2.31 2.77 -7.73
CA ARG A 55 2.56 2.92 -9.17
C ARG A 55 3.57 4.01 -9.49
N GLU A 56 3.50 5.14 -8.80
CA GLU A 56 4.47 6.24 -8.96
C GLU A 56 5.87 5.87 -8.46
N ARG A 57 5.99 4.99 -7.47
CA ARG A 57 7.26 4.61 -6.84
C ARG A 57 7.97 3.45 -7.55
N ILE A 58 7.24 2.42 -7.95
CA ILE A 58 7.83 1.17 -8.49
C ILE A 58 7.42 0.85 -9.93
N GLY A 59 6.58 1.68 -10.55
CA GLY A 59 6.15 1.54 -11.94
C GLY A 59 4.76 0.89 -12.11
N PRO A 60 4.34 0.65 -13.37
CA PRO A 60 3.01 0.13 -13.68
C PRO A 60 2.76 -1.26 -13.10
N GLU A 61 1.49 -1.65 -13.06
CA GLU A 61 1.10 -3.03 -12.72
C GLU A 61 1.69 -4.02 -13.73
N ILE A 62 2.05 -5.20 -13.23
CA ILE A 62 2.65 -6.28 -13.98
C ILE A 62 1.55 -7.28 -14.32
N GLU A 63 1.23 -7.36 -15.61
CA GLU A 63 0.31 -8.38 -16.11
C GLU A 63 0.85 -9.78 -15.82
N ARG A 64 -0.02 -10.62 -15.28
CA ARG A 64 0.24 -12.05 -15.13
C ARG A 64 -0.33 -12.75 -16.36
N GLU A 65 0.53 -13.37 -17.16
CA GLU A 65 0.13 -14.34 -18.19
C GLU A 65 -0.47 -15.61 -17.57
#